data_AF-A0A843D7A9-F1
#
_entry.id   AF-A0A843D7A9-F1
#
_cell.length_a   1.000
_cell.length_b   1.000
_cell.length_c   1.000
_cell.angle_alpha   90.00
_cell.angle_beta   90.00
_cell.angle_gamma   90.00
#
_symmetry.space_group_name_H-M   'P 1'
#
loop_
_entity.id
_entity.type
_entity.pdbx_description
1 polymer ?
#
loop_
_entity_poly.entity_id
_entity_poly.type
_entity_poly.pdbx_seq_one_letter_code
_entity_poly.pdbx_strand_id
1 'polypeptide(L)' 'GKEHLEPGQIEVLGKCPDCGKDLIKRSGRYGDFVGCKGFPRCRFTCALDELKYKLKK' A
#
# COMPACT_ATOMS: atom_id res chain seq x y z
N GLY A 1 12.48 15.55 -22.58
CA GLY A 1 12.20 14.11 -22.71
C GLY A 1 10.90 13.84 -22.01
N LYS A 2 10.01 13.05 -22.62
CA LYS A 2 8.77 12.64 -21.98
C LYS A 2 9.17 11.63 -20.90
N GLU A 3 9.14 12.03 -19.64
CA GLU A 3 9.20 11.10 -18.51
C GLU A 3 7.94 10.24 -18.55
N HIS A 4 7.96 9.18 -19.36
CA HIS A 4 7.03 8.09 -19.20
C HIS A 4 7.54 7.31 -17.98
N LEU A 5 7.20 7.79 -16.78
CA LEU A 5 7.24 6.93 -15.61
C LEU A 5 6.16 5.89 -15.87
N GLU A 6 6.56 4.74 -16.41
CA GLU A 6 5.71 3.56 -16.51
C GLU A 6 4.97 3.42 -15.17
N PRO A 7 3.63 3.29 -15.14
CA PRO A 7 2.90 3.14 -13.89
C PRO A 7 3.30 1.81 -13.25
N GLY A 8 4.41 1.84 -12.50
CA GLY A 8 5.02 0.72 -11.81
C GLY A 8 4.05 0.20 -10.78
N GLN A 9 3.32 -0.83 -11.20
CA GLN A 9 2.42 -1.72 -10.48
C GLN A 9 2.29 -1.43 -8.97
N ILE A 10 1.41 -0.49 -8.62
CA ILE A 10 1.04 -0.23 -7.23
C ILE A 10 0.08 -1.33 -6.81
N GLU A 11 0.60 -2.35 -6.11
CA GLU A 11 -0.21 -3.48 -5.64
C GLU A 11 -1.17 -3.01 -4.54
N VAL A 12 -2.44 -2.83 -4.90
CA VAL A 12 -3.51 -2.47 -3.98
C VAL A 12 -3.95 -3.73 -3.24
N LEU A 13 -3.71 -3.77 -1.94
CA LEU A 13 -4.09 -4.92 -1.11
C LEU A 13 -5.50 -4.81 -0.54
N GLY A 14 -6.08 -3.62 -0.48
CA GLY A 14 -7.41 -3.43 0.06
C GLY A 14 -7.77 -1.97 0.30
N LYS A 15 -8.79 -1.74 1.13
CA LYS A 15 -9.20 -0.40 1.55
C LYS A 15 -8.81 -0.14 2.99
N CYS A 16 -8.40 1.09 3.25
CA CYS A 16 -8.00 1.56 4.57
C CYS A 16 -9.24 1.64 5.45
N PRO A 17 -9.26 1.02 6.64
CA PRO A 17 -10.40 1.12 7.55
C PRO A 17 -10.54 2.51 8.17
N ASP A 18 -9.45 3.29 8.23
CA ASP A 18 -9.43 4.63 8.84
C ASP A 18 -10.01 5.72 7.91
N CYS A 19 -9.70 5.63 6.62
CA CYS A 19 -10.03 6.68 5.66
C CYS A 19 -10.68 6.20 4.35
N GLY A 20 -10.91 4.88 4.19
CA GLY A 20 -11.55 4.27 3.02
C GLY A 20 -10.72 4.24 1.73
N LYS A 21 -9.52 4.83 1.74
CA LYS A 21 -8.61 4.91 0.59
C LYS A 21 -7.87 3.60 0.35
N ASP A 22 -7.28 3.45 -0.83
CA ASP A 22 -6.56 2.23 -1.17
C ASP A 22 -5.30 2.05 -0.33
N LEU A 23 -5.14 0.85 0.23
CA LEU A 23 -3.94 0.36 0.88
C LEU A 23 -3.03 -0.23 -0.18
N ILE A 24 -1.80 0.26 -0.23
CA ILE A 24 -0.84 -0.08 -1.27
C ILE A 24 0.40 -0.73 -0.66
N LYS A 25 0.94 -1.72 -1.37
CA LYS A 25 2.22 -2.33 -1.05
C LYS A 25 3.33 -1.32 -1.31
N ARG A 26 4.22 -1.16 -0.35
CA ARG A 26 5.46 -0.40 -0.49
C ARG A 26 6.62 -1.28 -0.06
N SER A 27 7.66 -1.32 -0.87
CA SER A 27 8.89 -2.02 -0.55
C SER A 27 9.89 -1.03 0.05
N GLY A 28 10.31 -1.26 1.29
CA GLY A 28 11.33 -0.48 1.97
C GLY A 28 12.62 -1.27 2.16
N ARG A 29 13.67 -0.61 2.69
CA ARG A 29 14.95 -1.28 2.99
C ARG A 29 14.84 -2.48 3.94
N TYR A 30 13.84 -2.47 4.81
CA TYR A 30 13.62 -3.50 5.84
C TYR A 30 12.58 -4.54 5.43
N GLY A 31 12.03 -4.44 4.22
CA GLY A 31 11.00 -5.34 3.72
C GLY A 31 9.76 -4.61 3.20
N ASP A 32 8.81 -5.42 2.76
CA ASP A 32 7.53 -4.96 2.23
C ASP A 32 6.55 -4.60 3.35
N PHE A 33 5.91 -3.45 3.23
CA PHE A 33 4.87 -2.98 4.16
C PHE A 33 3.68 -2.42 3.40
N VAL A 34 2.56 -2.31 4.09
CA VAL A 34 1.34 -1.71 3.54
C VAL A 34 1.22 -0.30 4.07
N GLY A 35 1.04 0.66 3.16
CA GLY A 35 0.75 2.04 3.50
C GLY A 35 -0.51 2.52 2.82
N CYS A 36 -1.27 3.38 3.49
CA CYS A 36 -2.37 4.06 2.86
C CYS A 36 -1.89 5.01 1.75
N LYS A 37 -2.54 4.98 0.58
CA LYS A 37 -2.32 5.94 -0.52
C LYS A 37 -2.65 7.38 -0.10
N GLY A 38 -3.40 7.56 0.99
CA GLY A 38 -3.82 8.85 1.52
C GLY A 38 -2.78 9.63 2.33
N PHE A 39 -1.55 9.14 2.50
CA PHE A 39 -0.49 9.89 3.20
C PHE A 39 -0.22 11.26 2.53
N PRO A 40 -0.04 12.37 3.28
CA PRO A 40 0.11 12.50 4.73
C PRO A 40 -1.20 12.61 5.52
N ARG A 41 -2.36 12.70 4.83
CA ARG A 41 -3.68 12.83 5.48
C ARG A 41 -4.11 11.57 6.24
N CYS A 42 -3.66 10.41 5.79
CA CYS A 42 -3.95 9.11 6.40
C CYS A 42 -2.62 8.37 6.57
N ARG A 43 -2.16 8.23 7.82
CA ARG A 43 -0.86 7.62 8.19
C ARG A 43 -0.99 6.14 8.55
N PHE A 44 -2.10 5.51 8.16
CA PHE A 44 -2.32 4.10 8.39
C PHE A 44 -1.26 3.26 7.66
N THR A 45 -0.59 2.40 8.42
CA THR A 45 0.41 1.45 7.95
C THR A 45 0.20 0.12 8.64
N CYS A 46 0.32 -0.97 7.88
CA CYS A 46 0.24 -2.33 8.41
C CYS A 46 1.39 -3.17 7.85
N ALA A 47 1.73 -4.24 8.57
CA ALA A 47 2.63 -5.25 8.05
C ALA A 47 1.97 -5.98 6.86
N LEU A 48 2.73 -6.23 5.80
CA LEU A 48 2.23 -6.95 4.62
C LEU A 48 1.80 -8.37 4.95
N ASP A 49 2.52 -9.01 5.88
CA ASP A 49 2.25 -10.38 6.31
C ASP A 49 0.84 -10.53 6.92
N GLU A 50 0.48 -9.63 7.84
CA GLU A 50 -0.83 -9.59 8.48
C GLU A 50 -1.97 -9.37 7.47
N LEU A 51 -1.75 -8.50 6.48
CA LEU A 51 -2.77 -8.20 5.48
C LEU A 51 -2.96 -9.36 4.49
N LYS A 52 -1.88 -10.03 4.08
CA LYS A 52 -1.95 -11.23 3.23
C LYS A 52 -2.69 -12.37 3.93
N TYR A 53 -2.51 -12.55 5.23
CA TYR A 53 -3.24 -13.55 6.01
C TYR A 53 -4.75 -13.27 6.00
N LYS A 54 -5.15 -11.99 6.09
CA LYS A 54 -6.57 -11.58 6.04
C LYS A 54 -7.21 -11.70 4.66
N LEU A 55 -6.44 -11.63 3.56
CA LEU A 55 -6.93 -11.73 2.18
C LEU A 55 -6.96 -13.17 1.63
N LYS A 56 -6.16 -14.07 2.21
CA LYS A 56 -6.10 -15.50 1.80
C LYS A 56 -7.25 -16.34 2.35
N LYS A 57 -8.20 -15.76 3.07
CA LYS A 57 -9.33 -16.43 3.72
C LYS A 57 -10.64 -15.93 3.12
#